data_AF-A0A2W0B2H6-F1
#
_entry.id   AF-A0A2W0B2H6-F1
#
_cell.length_a   1.000
_cell.length_b   1.000
_cell.length_c   1.000
_cell.angle_alpha   90.00
_cell.angle_beta   90.00
_cell.angle_gamma   90.00
#
_symmetry.space_group_name_H-M   'P 1'
#
loop_
_entity.id
_entity.type
_entity.pdbx_description
1 polymer ?
#
loop_
_entity_poly.entity_id
_entity_poly.type
_entity_poly.pdbx_seq_one_letter_code
_entity_poly.pdbx_strand_id
1 'polypeptide(L)'
;MRPLFASGVLCALLTIVPGVWAKHHRHSNDSAQPGQFDYYLLSLSWAPNYCANHPGDHSNECKIGSHTTFVLHGLWPQANSDPPPISCSNASPVAAATVDHVLNFMPTRGLIQHEWQEHGTVAGTRRLHWPLGSGLFREGRTGLQGSAHTRSIPKP
;
A
#
# COMPACT_ATOMS: atom_id res chain seq x y z
N MET A 1 5.94 -1.22 76.97
CA MET A 1 4.55 -1.53 76.62
C MET A 1 4.34 -1.15 75.15
N ARG A 2 4.04 -2.18 74.34
CA ARG A 2 3.44 -2.30 72.98
C ARG A 2 3.66 -1.20 71.90
N PRO A 3 4.00 -1.63 70.65
CA PRO A 3 4.21 -0.78 69.47
C PRO A 3 2.92 -0.52 68.68
N LEU A 4 2.90 0.52 67.84
CA LEU A 4 1.92 0.66 66.77
C LEU A 4 2.65 0.93 65.45
N PHE A 5 2.86 -0.15 64.69
CA PHE A 5 3.24 -0.10 63.28
C PHE A 5 2.01 0.31 62.47
N ALA A 6 2.08 1.43 61.76
CA ALA A 6 1.05 1.85 60.83
C ALA A 6 1.12 1.01 59.55
N SER A 7 -0.02 0.43 59.23
CA SER A 7 -0.37 -0.42 58.11
C SER A 7 0.22 -0.04 56.74
N GLY A 8 0.89 -1.02 56.14
CA GLY A 8 0.53 -1.56 54.83
C GLY A 8 0.42 -0.58 53.67
N VAL A 9 1.55 -0.30 53.01
CA VAL A 9 1.54 0.19 51.63
C VAL A 9 1.10 -0.96 50.73
N LEU A 10 -0.06 -0.74 50.11
CA LEU A 10 -0.79 -1.65 49.25
C LEU A 10 0.00 -1.96 47.98
N CYS A 11 0.16 -3.26 47.70
CA CYS A 11 0.54 -3.93 46.46
C CYS A 11 0.95 -3.06 45.26
N ALA A 12 2.26 -3.07 44.94
CA ALA A 12 2.75 -2.81 43.60
C ALA A 12 2.35 -3.96 42.66
N LEU A 13 1.20 -3.83 41.99
CA LEU A 13 0.84 -4.70 40.87
C LEU A 13 1.61 -4.25 39.63
N LEU A 14 2.80 -4.80 39.45
CA LEU A 14 3.48 -4.89 38.15
C LEU A 14 2.64 -5.80 37.24
N THR A 15 1.68 -5.21 36.53
CA THR A 15 1.06 -5.89 35.39
C THR A 15 2.11 -5.96 34.29
N ILE A 16 2.79 -7.10 34.19
CA ILE A 16 3.52 -7.50 33.00
C ILE A 16 2.48 -7.54 31.89
N VAL A 17 2.46 -6.53 31.03
CA VAL A 17 1.67 -6.58 29.79
C VAL A 17 2.39 -7.60 28.90
N PRO A 18 1.85 -8.80 28.66
CA PRO A 18 2.45 -9.68 27.67
C PRO A 18 2.39 -8.95 26.34
N GLY A 19 3.55 -8.75 25.72
CA GLY A 19 3.66 -8.17 24.39
C GLY A 19 2.75 -8.95 23.45
N VAL A 20 1.65 -8.32 23.04
CA VAL A 20 0.78 -8.84 21.99
C VAL A 20 1.60 -8.75 20.72
N TRP A 21 2.31 -9.82 20.39
CA TRP A 21 2.80 -10.03 19.04
C TRP A 21 1.57 -10.17 18.17
N ALA A 22 1.17 -9.07 17.54
CA ALA A 22 0.20 -9.09 16.47
C ALA A 22 0.77 -9.99 15.38
N LYS A 23 0.28 -11.24 15.33
CA LYS A 23 0.46 -12.09 14.16
C LYS A 23 -0.18 -11.30 13.02
N HIS A 24 0.63 -10.71 12.14
CA HIS A 24 0.16 -10.23 10.85
C HIS A 24 -0.37 -11.46 10.11
N HIS A 25 -1.66 -11.70 10.22
CA HIS A 25 -2.36 -12.70 9.44
C HIS A 25 -2.33 -12.20 8.00
N ARG A 26 -1.35 -12.68 7.22
CA ARG A 26 -1.46 -12.66 5.76
C ARG A 26 -2.67 -13.53 5.44
N HIS A 27 -3.80 -12.91 5.13
CA HIS A 27 -4.93 -13.60 4.54
C HIS A 27 -4.51 -14.03 3.13
N SER A 28 -3.82 -15.17 3.03
CA SER A 28 -3.79 -15.93 1.79
C SER A 28 -5.22 -16.38 1.55
N ASN A 29 -5.91 -15.65 0.70
CA ASN A 29 -7.27 -15.98 0.32
C ASN A 29 -7.16 -17.13 -0.70
N ASP A 30 -7.07 -18.37 -0.22
CA ASP A 30 -6.95 -19.60 -1.05
C ASP A 30 -8.11 -19.74 -2.08
N SER A 31 -9.11 -18.87 -2.00
CA SER A 31 -10.24 -18.78 -2.93
C SER A 31 -10.28 -17.49 -3.78
N ALA A 32 -9.32 -16.56 -3.65
CA ALA A 32 -9.27 -15.36 -4.48
C ALA A 32 -8.81 -15.72 -5.90
N GLN A 33 -9.77 -15.84 -6.81
CA GLN A 33 -9.53 -16.16 -8.21
C GLN A 33 -9.20 -14.89 -9.01
N PRO A 34 -8.20 -14.93 -9.92
CA PRO A 34 -7.96 -13.83 -10.84
C PRO A 34 -9.23 -13.42 -11.59
N GLY A 35 -9.47 -12.12 -11.69
CA GLY A 35 -10.62 -11.54 -12.37
C GLY A 35 -11.89 -11.39 -11.52
N GLN A 36 -11.93 -11.92 -10.28
CA GLN A 36 -13.06 -11.75 -9.37
C GLN A 36 -12.90 -10.47 -8.53
N PHE A 37 -13.41 -9.35 -9.04
CA PHE A 37 -13.43 -8.05 -8.39
C PHE A 37 -14.48 -7.15 -9.08
N ASP A 38 -14.90 -6.08 -8.39
CA ASP A 38 -16.01 -5.21 -8.79
C ASP A 38 -15.55 -3.87 -9.39
N TYR A 39 -14.48 -3.29 -8.85
CA TYR A 39 -13.95 -2.00 -9.30
C TYR A 39 -12.45 -1.89 -9.08
N TYR A 40 -11.83 -0.89 -9.69
CA TYR A 40 -10.46 -0.50 -9.41
C TYR A 40 -10.43 0.69 -8.46
N LEU A 41 -9.53 0.65 -7.47
CA LEU A 41 -9.14 1.82 -6.70
C LEU A 41 -7.78 2.30 -7.23
N LEU A 42 -7.76 3.46 -7.86
CA LEU A 42 -6.51 4.16 -8.17
C LEU A 42 -5.99 4.79 -6.88
N SER A 43 -4.76 4.46 -6.49
CA SER A 43 -4.11 4.99 -5.29
C SER A 43 -2.92 5.87 -5.67
N LEU A 44 -2.91 7.12 -5.20
CA LEU A 44 -1.87 8.10 -5.45
C LEU A 44 -1.22 8.54 -4.14
N SER A 45 0.11 8.51 -4.12
CA SER A 45 0.92 9.00 -3.00
C SER A 45 1.35 10.43 -3.25
N TRP A 46 1.22 11.29 -2.24
CA TRP A 46 1.79 12.63 -2.26
C TRP A 46 3.28 12.59 -1.88
N ALA A 47 4.14 12.79 -2.88
CA ALA A 47 5.58 12.64 -2.76
C ALA A 47 6.20 13.58 -1.70
N PRO A 48 5.84 14.88 -1.59
CA PRO A 48 6.44 15.76 -0.59
C PRO A 48 6.30 15.25 0.86
N ASN A 49 5.10 14.80 1.25
CA ASN A 49 4.92 14.24 2.60
C ASN A 49 5.60 12.88 2.75
N TYR A 50 5.58 12.03 1.73
CA TYR A 50 6.30 10.75 1.80
C TYR A 50 7.81 11.00 2.03
N CYS A 51 8.43 11.83 1.21
CA CYS A 51 9.87 12.12 1.28
C CYS A 51 10.27 12.85 2.57
N ALA A 52 9.44 13.76 3.07
CA ALA A 52 9.67 14.41 4.36
C ALA A 52 9.72 13.41 5.53
N ASN A 53 8.92 12.33 5.45
CA ASN A 53 8.90 11.26 6.45
C ASN A 53 9.93 10.14 6.19
N HIS A 54 10.57 10.13 5.02
CA HIS A 54 11.55 9.11 4.61
C HIS A 54 12.84 9.78 4.10
N PRO A 55 13.60 10.48 4.98
CA PRO A 55 14.76 11.28 4.56
C PRO A 55 15.92 10.46 3.96
N GLY A 56 15.92 9.14 4.17
CA GLY A 56 16.89 8.21 3.57
C GLY A 56 16.44 7.61 2.24
N ASP A 57 15.25 7.95 1.75
CA ASP A 57 14.80 7.46 0.45
C ASP A 57 15.45 8.26 -0.68
N HIS A 58 15.94 7.53 -1.69
CA HIS A 58 16.61 8.04 -2.88
C HIS A 58 15.87 7.67 -4.16
N SER A 59 14.62 7.25 -4.02
CA SER A 59 13.64 7.07 -5.09
C SER A 59 13.46 8.34 -5.92
N ASN A 60 12.87 8.17 -7.11
CA ASN A 60 12.78 9.20 -8.14
C ASN A 60 12.05 10.47 -7.65
N GLU A 61 11.05 10.26 -6.80
CA GLU A 61 10.17 11.26 -6.21
C GLU A 61 10.80 12.02 -5.05
N CYS A 62 11.84 11.46 -4.41
CA CYS A 62 12.55 12.08 -3.29
C CYS A 62 13.90 12.69 -3.66
N LYS A 63 14.34 12.54 -4.92
CA LYS A 63 15.56 13.19 -5.41
C LYS A 63 15.47 14.70 -5.27
N ILE A 64 16.57 15.33 -4.84
CA ILE A 64 16.68 16.79 -4.79
C ILE A 64 16.42 17.36 -6.20
N GLY A 65 15.56 18.38 -6.28
CA GLY A 65 15.12 18.97 -7.54
C GLY A 65 14.00 18.20 -8.25
N SER A 66 13.55 17.06 -7.70
CA SER A 66 12.32 16.40 -8.14
C SER A 66 11.14 17.27 -7.76
N HIS A 67 10.46 17.87 -8.74
CA HIS A 67 9.21 18.61 -8.53
C HIS A 67 7.99 17.66 -8.56
N THR A 68 8.18 16.41 -8.13
CA THR A 68 7.13 15.39 -8.15
C THR A 68 6.10 15.70 -7.07
N THR A 69 4.84 15.87 -7.46
CA THR A 69 3.74 16.08 -6.51
C THR A 69 3.06 14.77 -6.15
N PHE A 70 2.56 14.05 -7.16
CA PHE A 70 1.93 12.75 -6.99
C PHE A 70 2.69 11.71 -7.79
N VAL A 71 2.78 10.51 -7.23
CA VAL A 71 3.16 9.30 -7.94
C VAL A 71 2.00 8.31 -7.91
N LEU A 72 1.94 7.44 -8.92
CA LEU A 72 1.08 6.28 -8.86
C LEU A 72 1.63 5.35 -7.78
N HIS A 73 0.83 5.11 -6.74
CA HIS A 73 1.14 4.07 -5.75
C HIS A 73 0.73 2.72 -6.33
N GLY A 74 -0.52 2.62 -6.80
CA GLY A 74 -1.03 1.39 -7.36
C GLY A 74 -2.43 1.52 -7.96
N LEU A 75 -2.84 0.46 -8.64
CA LEU A 75 -4.19 0.29 -9.17
C LEU A 75 -4.74 -1.02 -8.62
N TRP A 76 -5.62 -0.93 -7.64
CA TRP A 76 -6.00 -2.07 -6.80
C TRP A 76 -7.39 -2.56 -7.16
N PRO A 77 -7.54 -3.79 -7.68
CA PRO A 77 -8.83 -4.45 -7.74
C PRO A 77 -9.47 -4.54 -6.34
N GLN A 78 -10.74 -4.15 -6.25
CA GLN A 78 -11.52 -4.17 -5.02
C GLN A 78 -12.83 -4.93 -5.24
N ALA A 79 -13.35 -5.49 -4.16
CA ALA A 79 -14.70 -6.05 -4.11
C ALA A 79 -15.56 -5.18 -3.18
N ASN A 80 -16.87 -5.16 -3.42
CA ASN A 80 -17.84 -4.55 -2.52
C ASN A 80 -17.99 -5.36 -1.21
N SER A 81 -17.55 -6.61 -1.23
CA SER A 81 -17.45 -7.48 -0.06
C SER A 81 -16.05 -7.43 0.53
N ASP A 82 -15.96 -7.39 1.86
CA ASP A 82 -14.70 -7.55 2.58
C ASP A 82 -14.38 -9.03 2.86
N PRO A 83 -13.08 -9.42 2.91
CA PRO A 83 -11.92 -8.60 2.55
C PRO A 83 -11.71 -8.55 1.02
N PRO A 84 -11.07 -7.48 0.50
CA PRO A 84 -10.76 -7.41 -0.92
C PRO A 84 -9.75 -8.48 -1.35
N PRO A 85 -9.83 -8.95 -2.62
CA PRO A 85 -8.92 -9.95 -3.15
C PRO A 85 -7.50 -9.38 -3.32
N ILE A 86 -6.51 -10.15 -2.86
CA ILE A 86 -5.07 -9.86 -3.02
C ILE A 86 -4.33 -11.15 -3.36
N SER A 87 -3.19 -11.03 -4.04
CA SER A 87 -2.25 -12.14 -4.28
C SER A 87 -2.88 -13.40 -4.92
N CYS A 88 -3.74 -13.23 -5.92
CA CYS A 88 -4.53 -14.33 -6.53
C CYS A 88 -3.73 -15.37 -7.33
N SER A 89 -2.44 -15.14 -7.60
CA SER A 89 -1.57 -16.09 -8.31
C SER A 89 -0.10 -15.78 -8.09
N ASN A 90 0.77 -16.75 -8.39
CA ASN A 90 2.21 -16.53 -8.43
C ASN A 90 2.56 -15.50 -9.52
N ALA A 91 3.23 -14.42 -9.12
CA ALA A 91 3.60 -13.34 -10.02
C ALA A 91 5.04 -13.49 -10.53
N SER A 92 5.20 -13.84 -11.81
CA SER A 92 6.50 -13.74 -12.49
C SER A 92 7.00 -12.28 -12.49
N PRO A 93 8.32 -12.05 -12.60
CA PRO A 93 8.88 -10.71 -12.70
C PRO A 93 8.18 -9.84 -13.75
N VAL A 94 7.99 -8.56 -13.47
CA VAL A 94 7.49 -7.59 -14.45
C VAL A 94 8.56 -7.41 -15.54
N ALA A 95 8.15 -7.49 -16.81
CA ALA A 95 9.06 -7.38 -17.93
C ALA A 95 9.81 -6.03 -17.89
N ALA A 96 11.11 -6.03 -18.22
CA ALA A 96 11.96 -4.86 -18.13
C ALA A 96 11.39 -3.64 -18.88
N ALA A 97 10.89 -3.84 -20.11
CA ALA A 97 10.28 -2.78 -20.90
C ALA A 97 9.03 -2.16 -20.21
N THR A 98 8.24 -2.97 -19.51
CA THR A 98 7.11 -2.48 -18.71
C THR A 98 7.61 -1.70 -17.49
N VAL A 99 8.62 -2.20 -16.79
CA VAL A 99 9.23 -1.51 -15.66
C VAL A 99 9.75 -0.13 -16.09
N ASP A 100 10.51 -0.05 -17.19
CA ASP A 100 11.07 1.20 -17.68
C ASP A 100 9.98 2.21 -18.09
N HIS A 101 8.87 1.74 -18.67
CA HIS A 101 7.71 2.58 -18.94
C HIS A 101 7.02 3.08 -17.66
N VAL A 102 6.82 2.20 -16.69
CA VAL A 102 6.06 2.49 -15.46
C VAL A 102 6.84 3.38 -14.49
N LEU A 103 8.17 3.33 -14.52
CA LEU A 103 9.05 4.23 -13.76
C LEU A 103 8.86 5.73 -14.06
N ASN A 104 8.17 6.08 -15.16
CA ASN A 104 7.79 7.47 -15.44
C ASN A 104 6.72 8.02 -14.49
N PHE A 105 6.03 7.15 -13.74
CA PHE A 105 4.94 7.54 -12.84
C PHE A 105 4.87 6.73 -11.55
N MET A 106 5.62 5.63 -11.42
CA MET A 106 5.87 4.93 -10.16
C MET A 106 7.32 5.12 -9.68
N PRO A 107 7.53 5.17 -8.36
CA PRO A 107 8.79 5.57 -7.75
C PRO A 107 9.95 4.58 -7.91
N THR A 108 9.70 3.28 -7.82
CA THR A 108 10.79 2.28 -7.78
C THR A 108 10.41 0.97 -8.47
N ARG A 109 11.44 0.24 -8.94
CA ARG A 109 11.28 -1.12 -9.48
C ARG A 109 10.69 -2.09 -8.45
N GLY A 110 11.08 -1.92 -7.18
CA GLY A 110 10.58 -2.71 -6.06
C GLY A 110 9.08 -2.52 -5.86
N LEU A 111 8.60 -1.27 -5.86
CA LEU A 111 7.17 -0.99 -5.76
C LEU A 111 6.40 -1.59 -6.93
N ILE A 112 6.88 -1.39 -8.17
CA ILE A 112 6.23 -1.96 -9.38
C ILE A 112 6.04 -3.48 -9.24
N GLN A 113 7.06 -4.19 -8.76
CA GLN A 113 7.00 -5.63 -8.59
C GLN A 113 6.08 -6.05 -7.44
N HIS A 114 6.08 -5.31 -6.33
CA HIS A 114 5.20 -5.54 -5.18
C HIS A 114 3.72 -5.36 -5.56
N GLU A 115 3.39 -4.24 -6.18
CA GLU A 115 2.04 -3.92 -6.65
C GLU A 115 1.52 -4.95 -7.65
N TRP A 116 2.40 -5.44 -8.53
CA TRP A 116 2.05 -6.54 -9.43
C TRP A 116 1.71 -7.83 -8.66
N GLN A 117 2.53 -8.20 -7.68
CA GLN A 117 2.34 -9.42 -6.90
C GLN A 117 1.04 -9.38 -6.10
N GLU A 118 0.82 -8.31 -5.35
CA GLU A 118 -0.31 -8.18 -4.44
C GLU A 118 -1.62 -7.84 -5.16
N HIS A 119 -1.60 -6.96 -6.16
CA HIS A 119 -2.83 -6.40 -6.74
C HIS A 119 -2.98 -6.70 -8.24
N GLY A 120 -1.87 -6.72 -8.99
CA GLY A 120 -1.91 -7.00 -10.42
C GLY A 120 -2.36 -8.42 -10.77
N THR A 121 -1.98 -9.41 -9.96
CA THR A 121 -2.39 -10.82 -10.09
C THR A 121 -3.90 -11.01 -9.96
N VAL A 122 -4.56 -10.14 -9.18
CA VAL A 122 -6.02 -10.13 -9.00
C VAL A 122 -6.75 -9.67 -10.26
N ALA A 123 -6.19 -8.69 -10.98
CA ALA A 123 -6.77 -8.24 -12.24
C ALA A 123 -6.69 -9.30 -13.35
N GLY A 124 -5.85 -10.33 -13.19
CA GLY A 124 -5.70 -11.45 -14.11
C GLY A 124 -5.00 -11.13 -15.45
N THR A 125 -4.77 -9.84 -15.78
CA THR A 125 -4.07 -9.46 -17.03
C THR A 125 -3.09 -8.31 -16.84
N ARG A 126 -1.84 -8.51 -17.28
CA ARG A 126 -0.83 -7.45 -17.39
C ARG A 126 -1.16 -6.44 -18.50
N ARG A 127 -1.87 -6.90 -19.54
CA ARG A 127 -2.17 -6.15 -20.77
C ARG A 127 -3.05 -4.92 -20.50
N LEU A 128 -3.91 -4.97 -19.48
CA LEU A 128 -4.78 -3.86 -19.12
C LEU A 128 -4.29 -3.10 -17.89
N HIS A 129 -3.72 -3.80 -16.89
CA HIS A 129 -3.37 -3.20 -15.59
C HIS A 129 -2.43 -1.98 -15.70
N TRP A 130 -1.28 -2.10 -16.35
CA TRP A 130 -0.32 -0.97 -16.45
C TRP A 130 -0.77 0.15 -17.39
N PRO A 131 -1.28 -0.14 -18.61
CA PRO A 131 -1.79 0.92 -19.47
C PRO A 131 -2.94 1.69 -18.82
N LEU A 132 -3.89 1.00 -18.16
CA LEU A 132 -5.01 1.62 -17.46
C LEU A 132 -4.51 2.52 -16.31
N GLY A 133 -3.65 2.00 -15.43
CA GLY A 133 -3.08 2.78 -14.33
C GLY A 133 -2.34 4.03 -14.82
N SER A 134 -1.56 3.91 -15.89
CA SER A 134 -0.84 5.04 -16.48
C SER A 134 -1.76 6.11 -17.06
N GLY A 135 -2.86 5.71 -17.71
CA GLY A 135 -3.85 6.62 -18.28
C GLY A 135 -4.59 7.38 -17.20
N LEU A 136 -5.08 6.65 -16.20
CA LEU A 136 -5.78 7.20 -15.05
C LEU A 136 -4.90 8.14 -14.22
N PHE A 137 -3.62 7.81 -14.04
CA PHE A 137 -2.66 8.70 -13.39
C PHE A 137 -2.51 10.03 -14.14
N ARG A 138 -2.42 10.00 -15.47
CA ARG A 138 -2.29 11.21 -16.29
C ARG A 138 -3.53 12.10 -16.19
N GLU A 139 -4.73 11.51 -16.23
CA GLU A 139 -5.98 12.26 -16.10
C GLU A 139 -6.21 12.78 -14.68
N GLY A 140 -5.90 11.95 -13.68
CA GLY A 140 -6.10 12.25 -12.27
C GLY A 140 -5.20 13.36 -11.73
N ARG A 141 -4.07 13.71 -12.37
CA ARG A 141 -3.15 14.74 -11.84
C ARG A 141 -3.71 16.16 -11.81
N THR A 142 -4.80 16.44 -12.53
CA THR A 142 -5.35 17.79 -12.59
C THR A 142 -6.15 18.10 -11.33
N GLY A 143 -5.70 19.09 -10.54
CA GLY A 143 -6.47 19.65 -9.42
C GLY A 143 -6.43 18.89 -8.09
N LEU A 144 -5.60 17.86 -7.92
CA LEU A 144 -5.44 17.15 -6.64
C LEU A 144 -4.64 17.99 -5.62
N GLN A 145 -5.11 18.04 -4.37
CA GLN A 145 -4.47 18.75 -3.25
C GLN A 145 -4.56 17.92 -1.97
N GLY A 146 -3.43 17.66 -1.28
CA GLY A 146 -3.40 16.88 -0.03
C GLY A 146 -2.62 15.56 -0.12
N SER A 147 -2.51 14.85 1.01
CA SER A 147 -1.48 13.82 1.24
C SER A 147 -1.72 12.44 0.63
N ALA A 148 -2.96 12.10 0.30
CA ALA A 148 -3.31 10.83 -0.36
C ALA A 148 -4.60 11.01 -1.15
N HIS A 149 -4.65 10.46 -2.36
CA HIS A 149 -5.86 10.48 -3.18
C HIS A 149 -6.17 9.09 -3.69
N THR A 150 -7.44 8.72 -3.54
CA THR A 150 -7.98 7.52 -4.15
C THR A 150 -9.14 7.87 -5.07
N ARG A 151 -9.30 7.10 -6.14
CA ARG A 151 -10.44 7.21 -7.05
C ARG A 151 -10.94 5.82 -7.40
N SER A 152 -12.22 5.55 -7.15
CA SER A 152 -12.88 4.33 -7.61
C SER A 152 -13.21 4.45 -9.10
N ILE A 153 -12.90 3.41 -9.87
CA ILE A 153 -13.14 3.31 -11.30
C ILE A 153 -13.88 2.00 -11.56
N PRO A 154 -15.04 2.02 -12.22
CA PRO A 154 -15.75 0.80 -12.58
C PRO A 154 -14.86 -0.15 -13.37
N LYS A 155 -14.99 -1.45 -13.10
CA LYS A 155 -14.38 -2.47 -13.95
C LYS A 155 -14.96 -2.38 -15.37
N PRO A 156 -14.13 -2.39 -16.42
CA PRO A 156 -14.59 -2.34 -17.81
C PRO A 156 -15.39 -3.57 -18.23
#